data_AF-A0A966FZV5-F1
#
_entry.id   AF-A0A966FZV5-F1
#
_cell.length_a   1.000
_cell.length_b   1.000
_cell.length_c   1.000
_cell.angle_alpha   90.00
_cell.angle_beta   90.00
_cell.angle_gamma   90.00
#
_symmetry.space_group_name_H-M   'P 1'
#
loop_
_entity.id
_entity.type
_entity.pdbx_description
1 polymer ?
#
loop_
_entity_poly.entity_id
_entity_poly.type
_entity_poly.pdbx_seq_one_letter_code
_entity_poly.pdbx_strand_id
1 'polypeptide(L)'
;MSTRIDNFTKQLHDNLEAVENRAKSLKESIQSAMKKTQAEIQSKLDEAKAQLDAKKQEFDEYRARLKTQFEEKESEVESNIEEWRASREVKKLEHRADKAEDYAATAILLAMAMMEEAEKATLEAIAARLDAEAAAGTTEK
;
A
#
# COMPACT_ATOMS: atom_id res chain seq x y z
N MET A 1 -14.62 -20.97 -14.95
CA MET A 1 -14.88 -20.03 -13.83
C MET A 1 -15.86 -18.97 -14.31
N SER A 2 -16.47 -18.21 -13.40
CA SER A 2 -17.32 -17.08 -13.78
C SER A 2 -16.44 -15.94 -14.29
N THR A 3 -16.86 -15.23 -15.34
CA THR A 3 -16.15 -14.06 -15.88
C THR A 3 -15.83 -13.00 -14.81
N ARG A 4 -16.66 -12.86 -13.77
CA ARG A 4 -16.38 -11.94 -12.65
C ARG A 4 -15.15 -12.39 -11.84
N ILE A 5 -15.07 -13.68 -11.50
CA ILE A 5 -13.94 -14.26 -10.75
C ILE A 5 -12.65 -14.14 -11.56
N ASP A 6 -12.71 -14.39 -12.86
CA ASP A 6 -11.55 -14.29 -13.74
C ASP A 6 -11.03 -12.84 -13.80
N ASN A 7 -11.94 -11.86 -13.92
CA ASN A 7 -11.60 -10.44 -13.91
C ASN A 7 -11.01 -9.99 -12.57
N PHE A 8 -11.63 -10.38 -11.44
CA PHE A 8 -11.13 -10.07 -10.11
C PHE A 8 -9.73 -10.66 -9.90
N THR A 9 -9.52 -11.91 -10.28
CA THR A 9 -8.21 -12.59 -10.13
C THR A 9 -7.15 -11.91 -10.98
N LYS A 10 -7.49 -11.47 -12.19
CA LYS A 10 -6.58 -10.71 -13.04
C LYS A 10 -6.20 -9.36 -12.42
N GLN A 11 -7.18 -8.59 -11.94
CA GLN A 11 -6.92 -7.31 -11.27
C GLN A 11 -6.08 -7.50 -10.00
N LEU A 12 -6.34 -8.56 -9.23
CA LEU A 12 -5.54 -8.93 -8.07
C LEU A 12 -4.09 -9.23 -8.47
N HIS A 13 -3.88 -9.98 -9.56
CA HIS A 13 -2.55 -10.27 -10.07
C HIS A 13 -1.81 -8.99 -10.49
N ASP A 14 -2.45 -8.12 -11.27
CA ASP A 14 -1.88 -6.85 -11.73
C ASP A 14 -1.49 -5.95 -10.54
N ASN A 15 -2.34 -5.90 -9.50
CA ASN A 15 -2.06 -5.14 -8.28
C ASN A 15 -0.88 -5.73 -7.48
N LEU A 16 -0.77 -7.06 -7.39
CA LEU A 16 0.35 -7.72 -6.72
C LEU A 16 1.68 -7.51 -7.47
N GLU A 17 1.64 -7.53 -8.81
CA GLU A 17 2.80 -7.20 -9.62
C GLU A 17 3.24 -5.74 -9.41
N ALA A 18 2.29 -4.81 -9.29
CA ALA A 18 2.59 -3.42 -8.96
C ALA A 18 3.26 -3.27 -7.58
N VAL A 19 2.77 -3.99 -6.56
CA VAL A 19 3.41 -4.07 -5.24
C VAL A 19 4.84 -4.61 -5.34
N GLU A 20 5.04 -5.73 -6.06
CA GLU A 20 6.36 -6.33 -6.23
C GLU A 20 7.34 -5.35 -6.90
N ASN A 21 6.90 -4.67 -7.95
CA ASN A 21 7.70 -3.67 -8.65
C ASN A 21 8.06 -2.49 -7.74
N ARG A 22 7.11 -1.98 -6.94
CA ARG A 22 7.39 -0.92 -5.96
C ARG A 22 8.39 -1.38 -4.89
N ALA A 23 8.34 -2.65 -4.46
CA ALA A 23 9.28 -3.22 -3.49
C ALA A 23 10.70 -3.25 -4.06
N LYS A 24 10.83 -3.68 -5.31
CA LYS A 24 12.11 -3.70 -6.03
C LYS A 24 12.67 -2.28 -6.17
N SER A 25 11.85 -1.32 -6.59
CA SER A 25 12.26 0.09 -6.70
C SER A 25 12.70 0.67 -5.36
N LEU A 26 11.96 0.41 -4.27
CA LEU A 26 12.35 0.82 -2.93
C LEU A 26 13.72 0.24 -2.54
N LYS A 27 13.93 -1.06 -2.75
CA LYS A 27 15.21 -1.72 -2.48
C LYS A 27 16.36 -1.07 -3.25
N GLU A 28 16.17 -0.81 -4.54
CA GLU A 28 17.17 -0.15 -5.39
C GLU A 28 17.43 1.29 -4.94
N SER A 29 16.39 2.02 -4.54
CA SER A 29 16.47 3.38 -4.02
C SER A 29 17.34 3.43 -2.75
N ILE A 30 17.12 2.50 -1.82
CA ILE A 30 17.92 2.34 -0.59
C ILE A 30 19.38 1.98 -0.92
N GLN A 31 19.60 1.02 -1.81
CA GLN A 31 20.95 0.61 -2.22
C GLN A 31 21.74 1.74 -2.88
N SER A 32 21.05 2.55 -3.69
CA SER A 32 21.63 3.75 -4.30
C SER A 32 21.90 4.84 -3.26
N ALA A 33 20.99 5.03 -2.29
CA ALA A 33 21.11 6.02 -1.23
C ALA A 33 22.37 5.83 -0.39
N MET A 34 22.74 4.59 -0.05
CA MET A 34 23.97 4.31 0.71
C MET A 34 25.27 4.79 0.03
N LYS A 35 25.25 5.08 -1.27
CA LYS A 35 26.42 5.53 -2.04
C LYS A 35 26.35 7.02 -2.43
N LYS A 36 25.28 7.70 -2.05
CA LYS A 36 24.98 9.08 -2.45
C LYS A 36 25.49 10.06 -1.40
N THR A 37 25.74 11.28 -1.86
CA THR A 37 26.07 12.42 -0.99
C THR A 37 24.82 12.91 -0.24
N GLN A 38 25.02 13.67 0.84
CA GLN A 38 23.91 14.26 1.63
C GLN A 38 22.95 15.08 0.77
N ALA A 39 23.48 15.88 -0.17
CA ALA A 39 22.67 16.69 -1.07
C ALA A 39 21.78 15.85 -2.01
N GLU A 40 22.30 14.72 -2.49
CA GLU A 40 21.53 13.81 -3.35
C GLU A 40 20.47 13.02 -2.57
N ILE A 41 20.74 12.68 -1.31
CA ILE A 41 19.75 12.09 -0.41
C ILE A 41 18.63 13.08 -0.14
N GLN A 42 18.97 14.33 0.18
CA GLN A 42 17.99 15.37 0.42
C GLN A 42 17.10 15.61 -0.80
N SER A 43 17.69 15.69 -2.00
CA SER A 43 16.92 15.84 -3.24
C SER A 43 15.93 14.69 -3.47
N LYS A 44 16.35 13.43 -3.23
CA LYS A 44 15.46 12.27 -3.33
C LYS A 44 14.35 12.29 -2.27
N LEU A 45 14.69 12.73 -1.06
CA LEU A 45 13.72 12.86 0.01
C LEU A 45 12.65 13.90 -0.31
N ASP A 46 13.04 15.04 -0.87
CA ASP A 46 12.11 16.09 -1.27
C ASP A 46 11.18 15.61 -2.39
N GLU A 47 11.69 14.81 -3.34
CA GLU A 47 10.87 14.15 -4.35
C GLU A 47 9.87 13.17 -3.74
N ALA A 48 10.32 12.30 -2.82
CA ALA A 48 9.45 11.34 -2.14
C ALA A 48 8.35 12.04 -1.31
N LYS A 49 8.69 13.15 -0.63
CA LYS A 49 7.73 13.99 0.09
C LYS A 49 6.68 14.60 -0.86
N ALA A 50 7.12 15.17 -1.98
CA ALA A 50 6.20 15.74 -2.96
C ALA A 50 5.24 14.70 -3.56
N GLN A 51 5.73 13.49 -3.84
CA GLN A 51 4.90 12.39 -4.32
C GLN A 51 3.86 11.96 -3.27
N LEU A 52 4.27 11.83 -2.01
CA LEU A 52 3.36 11.50 -0.92
C LEU A 52 2.33 12.58 -0.65
N ASP A 53 2.72 13.85 -0.65
CA ASP A 53 1.79 14.96 -0.47
C ASP A 53 0.76 15.02 -1.61
N ALA A 54 1.17 14.72 -2.84
CA ALA A 54 0.26 14.64 -3.98
C ALA A 54 -0.78 13.51 -3.84
N LYS A 55 -0.45 12.42 -3.16
CA LYS A 55 -1.32 11.24 -2.96
C LYS A 55 -1.95 11.15 -1.57
N LYS A 56 -1.68 12.12 -0.69
CA LYS A 56 -2.08 12.07 0.71
C LYS A 56 -3.58 11.87 0.89
N GLN A 57 -4.38 12.61 0.13
CA GLN A 57 -5.84 12.46 0.15
C GLN A 57 -6.27 11.04 -0.23
N GLU A 58 -5.69 10.48 -1.29
CA GLU A 58 -5.98 9.12 -1.76
C GLU A 58 -5.65 8.09 -0.67
N PHE A 59 -4.54 8.28 0.05
CA PHE A 59 -4.13 7.37 1.12
C PHE A 59 -5.06 7.44 2.33
N ASP A 60 -5.50 8.65 2.69
CA ASP A 60 -6.47 8.86 3.76
C ASP A 60 -7.83 8.24 3.40
N GLU A 61 -8.24 8.35 2.13
CA GLU A 61 -9.43 7.68 1.60
C GLU A 61 -9.31 6.15 1.66
N TYR A 62 -8.18 5.56 1.28
CA TYR A 62 -7.95 4.12 1.41
C TYR A 62 -8.00 3.63 2.86
N ARG A 63 -7.40 4.38 3.79
CA ARG A 63 -7.44 4.04 5.22
C ARG A 63 -8.86 4.10 5.76
N ALA A 64 -9.60 5.16 5.43
CA ALA A 64 -10.99 5.31 5.86
C ALA A 64 -11.88 4.20 5.28
N ARG A 65 -11.75 3.92 3.98
CA ARG A 65 -12.50 2.87 3.30
C ARG A 65 -12.20 1.49 3.88
N LEU A 66 -10.91 1.18 4.09
CA LEU A 66 -10.51 -0.11 4.66
C LEU A 66 -11.06 -0.30 6.07
N LYS A 67 -11.05 0.75 6.89
CA LYS A 67 -11.65 0.71 8.23
C LYS A 67 -13.14 0.38 8.16
N THR A 68 -13.91 1.09 7.34
CA THR A 68 -15.33 0.82 7.15
C THR A 68 -15.58 -0.60 6.65
N GLN A 69 -14.83 -1.05 5.64
CA GLN A 69 -14.98 -2.41 5.10
C GLN A 69 -14.62 -3.50 6.12
N PHE A 70 -13.63 -3.26 6.98
CA PHE A 70 -13.28 -4.17 8.07
C PHE A 70 -14.43 -4.31 9.07
N GLU A 71 -15.00 -3.20 9.52
CA GLU A 71 -16.17 -3.19 10.42
C GLU A 71 -17.39 -3.88 9.77
N GLU A 72 -17.65 -3.60 8.49
CA GLU A 72 -18.71 -4.28 7.72
C GLU A 72 -18.47 -5.79 7.64
N LYS A 73 -17.22 -6.23 7.45
CA LYS A 73 -16.86 -7.64 7.36
C LYS A 73 -17.01 -8.35 8.70
N GLU A 74 -16.65 -7.72 9.82
CA GLU A 74 -16.87 -8.27 11.17
C GLU A 74 -18.36 -8.36 11.53
N SER A 75 -19.18 -7.45 11.01
CA SER A 75 -20.63 -7.47 11.21
C SER A 75 -21.36 -8.54 10.38
N GLU A 76 -20.65 -9.21 9.46
CA GLU A 76 -21.23 -10.24 8.61
C GLU A 76 -21.55 -11.51 9.42
N VAL A 77 -22.83 -11.88 9.46
CA VAL A 77 -23.31 -13.03 10.22
C VAL A 77 -23.41 -14.26 9.32
N GLU A 78 -22.68 -15.33 9.65
CA GLU A 78 -22.64 -16.57 8.86
C GLU A 78 -24.04 -17.20 8.67
N SER A 79 -24.90 -17.15 9.69
CA SER A 79 -26.27 -17.67 9.59
C SER A 79 -27.11 -16.98 8.51
N ASN A 80 -26.87 -15.68 8.26
CA ASN A 80 -27.56 -14.97 7.18
C ASN A 80 -27.09 -15.46 5.81
N ILE A 81 -25.81 -15.83 5.68
CA ILE A 81 -25.25 -16.35 4.42
C ILE A 81 -25.85 -17.72 4.10
N GLU A 82 -25.95 -18.60 5.09
CA GLU A 82 -26.58 -19.92 4.94
C GLU A 82 -28.05 -19.78 4.52
N GLU A 83 -28.80 -18.88 5.15
CA GLU A 83 -30.19 -18.59 4.78
C GLU A 83 -30.29 -18.05 3.35
N TRP A 84 -29.43 -17.12 2.95
CA TRP A 84 -29.41 -16.58 1.58
C TRP A 84 -29.07 -17.66 0.55
N ARG A 85 -28.18 -18.61 0.87
CA ARG A 85 -27.89 -19.75 0.00
C ARG A 85 -29.07 -20.69 -0.11
N ALA A 86 -29.69 -21.05 1.01
CA ALA A 86 -30.87 -21.93 1.05
C ALA A 86 -32.05 -21.33 0.26
N SER A 87 -32.25 -20.02 0.39
CA SER A 87 -33.32 -19.27 -0.26
C SER A 87 -32.98 -18.80 -1.69
N ARG A 88 -31.76 -19.09 -2.17
CA ARG A 88 -31.25 -18.65 -3.50
C ARG A 88 -31.36 -17.13 -3.70
N GLU A 89 -31.01 -16.36 -2.67
CA GLU A 89 -30.95 -14.90 -2.68
C GLU A 89 -29.72 -14.39 -3.46
N VAL A 90 -29.70 -14.65 -4.78
CA VAL A 90 -28.52 -14.41 -5.64
C VAL A 90 -27.99 -12.98 -5.55
N LYS A 91 -28.87 -11.97 -5.52
CA LYS A 91 -28.46 -10.56 -5.45
C LYS A 91 -27.71 -10.23 -4.15
N LYS A 92 -28.11 -10.83 -3.01
CA LYS A 92 -27.42 -10.62 -1.73
C LYS A 92 -26.06 -11.28 -1.71
N LEU A 93 -25.96 -12.48 -2.31
CA LEU A 93 -24.71 -13.22 -2.44
C LEU A 93 -23.73 -12.54 -3.41
N GLU A 94 -24.22 -11.96 -4.52
CA GLU A 94 -23.41 -11.15 -5.43
C GLU A 94 -22.90 -9.88 -4.73
N HIS A 95 -23.77 -9.11 -4.08
CA HIS A 95 -23.36 -7.91 -3.35
C HIS A 95 -22.32 -8.20 -2.28
N ARG A 96 -22.46 -9.34 -1.58
CA ARG A 96 -21.44 -9.82 -0.63
C ARG A 96 -20.10 -10.12 -1.32
N ALA A 97 -20.12 -10.77 -2.48
CA ALA A 97 -18.92 -11.04 -3.24
C ALA A 97 -18.24 -9.74 -3.66
N ASP A 98 -19.00 -8.79 -4.21
CA ASP A 98 -18.49 -7.48 -4.62
C ASP A 98 -17.81 -6.74 -3.44
N LYS A 99 -18.42 -6.76 -2.24
CA LYS A 99 -17.81 -6.20 -1.03
C LYS A 99 -16.48 -6.86 -0.64
N ALA A 100 -16.40 -8.19 -0.76
CA ALA A 100 -15.19 -8.94 -0.43
C ALA A 100 -14.06 -8.66 -1.45
N GLU A 101 -14.41 -8.55 -2.73
CA GLU A 101 -13.48 -8.18 -3.81
C GLU A 101 -12.96 -6.75 -3.61
N ASP A 102 -13.84 -5.80 -3.28
CA ASP A 102 -13.51 -4.41 -2.97
C ASP A 102 -12.60 -4.27 -1.74
N TYR A 103 -12.83 -5.08 -0.71
CA TYR A 103 -11.96 -5.13 0.48
C TYR A 103 -10.55 -5.58 0.12
N ALA A 104 -10.43 -6.67 -0.66
CA ALA A 104 -9.13 -7.17 -1.11
C ALA A 104 -8.38 -6.13 -1.96
N ALA A 105 -9.06 -5.45 -2.87
CA ALA A 105 -8.47 -4.39 -3.68
C ALA A 105 -7.99 -3.21 -2.83
N THR A 106 -8.83 -2.73 -1.89
CA THR A 106 -8.49 -1.59 -1.01
C THR A 106 -7.31 -1.90 -0.11
N ALA A 107 -7.23 -3.13 0.43
CA ALA A 107 -6.10 -3.56 1.25
C ALA A 107 -4.76 -3.52 0.48
N ILE A 108 -4.77 -3.89 -0.80
CA ILE A 108 -3.56 -3.88 -1.64
C ILE A 108 -3.17 -2.46 -2.04
N LEU A 109 -4.14 -1.60 -2.35
CA LEU A 109 -3.89 -0.18 -2.60
C LEU A 109 -3.25 0.49 -1.38
N LEU A 110 -3.74 0.17 -0.18
CA LEU A 110 -3.12 0.64 1.06
C LEU A 110 -1.70 0.08 1.23
N ALA A 111 -1.46 -1.19 0.88
CA ALA A 111 -0.11 -1.75 0.94
C ALA A 111 0.87 -0.99 0.02
N MET A 112 0.46 -0.68 -1.22
CA MET A 112 1.26 0.15 -2.13
C MET A 112 1.53 1.54 -1.55
N ALA A 113 0.51 2.17 -0.98
CA ALA A 113 0.63 3.46 -0.32
C ALA A 113 1.65 3.45 0.83
N MET A 114 1.60 2.43 1.68
CA MET A 114 2.50 2.26 2.81
C MET A 114 3.95 2.02 2.38
N MET A 115 4.19 1.46 1.19
CA MET A 115 5.54 1.32 0.66
C MET A 115 6.14 2.65 0.23
N GLU A 116 5.32 3.59 -0.26
CA GLU A 116 5.78 4.95 -0.58
C GLU A 116 6.17 5.70 0.70
N GLU A 117 5.37 5.57 1.76
CA GLU A 117 5.70 6.13 3.08
C GLU A 117 6.99 5.50 3.64
N ALA A 118 7.16 4.18 3.46
CA ALA A 118 8.38 3.48 3.87
C ALA A 118 9.63 3.98 3.11
N GLU A 119 9.51 4.33 1.83
CA GLU A 119 10.60 4.93 1.07
C GLU A 119 11.04 6.26 1.67
N LYS A 120 10.10 7.18 1.87
CA LYS A 120 10.37 8.48 2.50
C LYS A 120 11.00 8.30 3.88
N ALA A 121 10.41 7.48 4.74
CA ALA A 121 10.90 7.26 6.10
C ALA A 121 12.32 6.68 6.11
N THR A 122 12.65 5.82 5.14
CA THR A 122 14.01 5.27 5.02
C THR A 122 15.01 6.34 4.57
N LEU A 123 14.66 7.18 3.60
CA LEU A 123 15.50 8.30 3.16
C LEU A 123 15.71 9.33 4.28
N GLU A 124 14.68 9.63 5.07
CA GLU A 124 14.79 10.47 6.28
C GLU A 124 15.76 9.89 7.29
N ALA A 125 15.69 8.58 7.55
CA ALA A 125 16.60 7.91 8.48
C ALA A 125 18.06 7.95 7.99
N ILE A 126 18.29 7.77 6.69
CA ILE A 126 19.64 7.87 6.09
C ILE A 126 20.17 9.30 6.20
N ALA A 127 19.38 10.31 5.83
CA ALA A 127 19.76 11.71 5.93
C ALA A 127 20.15 12.11 7.36
N ALA A 128 19.34 11.71 8.35
CA ALA A 128 19.59 11.99 9.76
C ALA A 128 20.87 11.31 10.28
N ARG A 129 21.21 10.12 9.77
CA ARG A 129 22.48 9.44 10.11
C ARG A 129 23.69 10.18 9.54
N LEU A 130 23.62 10.60 8.30
CA LEU A 130 24.69 11.38 7.66
C LEU A 130 24.90 12.73 8.36
N ASP A 131 23.83 13.42 8.78
CA ASP A 131 23.94 14.65 9.57
C ASP A 131 24.67 14.40 10.91
N ALA A 132 24.35 13.29 11.58
CA ALA A 132 25.00 12.90 12.83
C ALA A 132 26.50 12.57 12.64
N GLU A 133 26.85 11.86 11.55
CA GLU A 133 28.24 11.54 11.20
C GLU A 133 29.05 12.79 10.84
N ALA A 134 28.46 13.72 10.10
CA ALA A 134 29.08 15.01 9.77
C ALA A 134 29.35 15.82 11.05
N ALA A 135 28.40 15.86 11.99
CA ALA A 135 28.56 16.54 13.27
C ALA A 135 29.61 15.87 14.19
N ALA A 136 29.77 14.55 14.10
CA ALA A 136 30.76 13.80 14.87
C ALA A 136 32.20 13.97 14.33
N GLY A 137 32.39 14.62 13.18
CA GLY A 137 33.71 14.80 12.56
C GLY A 137 34.31 13.52 11.97
N THR A 138 33.51 12.46 11.82
CA THR A 138 33.89 11.22 11.12
C THR A 138 33.75 11.39 9.61
N THR A 139 34.44 12.38 9.04
CA THR A 139 34.82 12.31 7.63
C THR A 139 36.14 11.57 7.57
N GLU A 140 36.13 10.35 7.02
CA GLU A 140 37.34 9.58 6.76
C GLU A 140 38.42 10.49 6.13
N LYS A 141 39.63 10.41 6.71
CA LYS A 141 40.86 10.85 6.04
C LYS A 141 41.22 9.88 4.93
#